data_AF-A0A6P8HUW8-F1
#
_entry.id   AF-A0A6P8HUW8-F1
#
_cell.length_a   1.000
_cell.length_b   1.000
_cell.length_c   1.000
_cell.angle_alpha   90.00
_cell.angle_beta   90.00
_cell.angle_gamma   90.00
#
_symmetry.space_group_name_H-M   'P 1'
#
loop_
_entity.id
_entity.type
_entity.pdbx_description
1 polymer ?
#
loop_
_entity_poly.entity_id
_entity_poly.type
_entity_poly.pdbx_seq_one_letter_code
_entity_poly.pdbx_strand_id
1 'polypeptide(L)'
;MEGFFQLSSGTVLNIVVGHREGNSVEVKGGKATTETAAQLGLSVEDNAGTGSGGGSFVYTTSNSLLIAAGGGGGASGGYNGVDGQAGTSGTASNGSNPSNVGTGGSGGNPGTCNSAGASFHGGWGSGWNGHGCVRLGTSHGDRGGSRLQGWVGGLAGKMNSGNNGGPAPGAVGGFGGGGGGSEDNGASGGGGGYSGGGSGSHKEQAGGGGGSYCSGTSCSGVTGGNEKYDGFVVITNC
;
A
#
# COMPACT_ATOMS: atom_id res chain seq x y z
N MET A 1 11.22 -8.96 8.30
CA MET A 1 12.53 -8.30 8.12
C MET A 1 13.13 -8.10 9.50
N GLU A 2 14.38 -8.48 9.69
CA GLU A 2 15.11 -8.39 10.96
C GLU A 2 16.59 -8.09 10.71
N GLY A 3 17.30 -7.61 11.73
CA GLY A 3 18.74 -7.36 11.69
C GLY A 3 19.28 -6.83 13.02
N PHE A 4 20.60 -6.78 13.16
CA PHE A 4 21.28 -6.22 14.33
C PHE A 4 21.80 -4.81 14.06
N PHE A 5 21.61 -3.91 15.02
CA PHE A 5 21.95 -2.50 14.91
C PHE A 5 22.74 -2.05 16.12
N GLN A 6 23.87 -1.39 15.87
CA GLN A 6 24.62 -0.71 16.91
C GLN A 6 24.01 0.67 17.13
N LEU A 7 23.43 0.89 18.31
CA LEU A 7 22.84 2.17 18.70
C LEU A 7 23.69 2.78 19.83
N SER A 8 23.97 4.07 19.75
CA SER A 8 24.65 4.79 20.82
C SER A 8 23.65 5.28 21.87
N SER A 9 24.13 5.50 23.10
CA SER A 9 23.32 6.10 24.15
C SER A 9 22.72 7.43 23.68
N GLY A 10 21.42 7.62 23.91
CA GLY A 10 20.67 8.78 23.45
C GLY A 10 20.13 8.69 22.02
N THR A 11 20.34 7.59 21.30
CA THR A 11 19.70 7.37 19.99
C THR A 11 18.18 7.29 20.15
N VAL A 12 17.45 8.12 19.39
CA VAL A 12 15.99 8.11 19.33
C VAL A 12 15.54 7.48 18.02
N LEU A 13 14.62 6.51 18.13
CA LEU A 13 14.05 5.79 16.99
C LEU A 13 12.61 6.26 16.73
N ASN A 14 12.32 6.51 15.46
CA ASN A 14 10.97 6.58 14.93
C ASN A 14 10.56 5.17 14.49
N ILE A 15 9.43 4.71 15.01
CA ILE A 15 8.87 3.39 14.70
C ILE A 15 7.50 3.62 14.07
N VAL A 16 7.36 3.20 12.82
CA VAL A 16 6.10 3.20 12.08
C VAL A 16 5.72 1.76 11.87
N VAL A 17 4.58 1.37 12.38
CA VAL A 17 4.07 -0.01 12.24
C VAL A 17 2.98 0.03 11.19
N GLY A 18 3.22 -0.64 10.07
CA GLY A 18 2.24 -0.78 9.00
C GLY A 18 0.98 -1.45 9.54
N HIS A 19 -0.19 -0.99 9.09
CA HIS A 19 -1.48 -1.55 9.46
C HIS A 19 -2.20 -2.04 8.21
N ARG A 20 -3.25 -2.83 8.44
CA ARG A 20 -4.16 -3.28 7.40
C ARG A 20 -4.78 -2.09 6.64
N GLU A 21 -4.86 -2.24 5.33
CA GLU A 21 -5.63 -1.39 4.42
C GLU A 21 -7.15 -1.44 4.69
N GLY A 22 -7.86 -0.49 4.10
CA GLY A 22 -9.31 -0.53 4.09
C GLY A 22 -9.87 -1.45 3.00
N ASN A 23 -10.96 -2.14 3.32
CA ASN A 23 -11.71 -2.98 2.38
C ASN A 23 -12.35 -2.12 1.28
N SER A 24 -12.58 -2.67 0.09
CA SER A 24 -13.43 -2.02 -0.91
C SER A 24 -14.90 -2.00 -0.48
N VAL A 25 -15.62 -0.93 -0.83
CA VAL A 25 -17.09 -0.89 -0.80
C VAL A 25 -17.60 -0.15 -2.02
N GLU A 26 -18.61 -0.75 -2.63
CA GLU A 26 -19.46 -0.15 -3.65
C GLU A 26 -20.90 -0.31 -3.19
N VAL A 27 -21.57 0.81 -2.94
CA VAL A 27 -23.01 0.83 -2.68
C VAL A 27 -23.70 0.87 -4.02
N LYS A 28 -24.62 -0.07 -4.25
CA LYS A 28 -25.39 -0.21 -5.50
C LYS A 28 -25.82 1.14 -6.09
N GLY A 29 -25.39 1.41 -7.32
CA GLY A 29 -25.64 2.67 -8.03
C GLY A 29 -24.72 3.84 -7.65
N GLY A 30 -23.51 3.56 -7.15
CA GLY A 30 -22.45 4.56 -6.92
C GLY A 30 -22.73 5.54 -5.77
N LYS A 31 -23.55 5.15 -4.79
CA LYS A 31 -23.92 6.03 -3.66
C LYS A 31 -22.82 6.04 -2.59
N ALA A 32 -22.55 7.19 -1.98
CA ALA A 32 -21.69 7.28 -0.80
C ALA A 32 -22.49 6.91 0.47
N THR A 33 -21.87 6.21 1.43
CA THR A 33 -22.49 5.84 2.71
C THR A 33 -21.49 5.90 3.87
N THR A 34 -22.01 6.12 5.07
CA THR A 34 -21.28 6.05 6.35
C THR A 34 -21.51 4.72 7.09
N GLU A 35 -22.41 3.87 6.59
CA GLU A 35 -22.75 2.57 7.15
C GLU A 35 -21.75 1.49 6.72
N THR A 36 -21.40 0.58 7.63
CA THR A 36 -20.45 -0.51 7.38
C THR A 36 -20.97 -1.54 6.38
N ALA A 37 -20.08 -2.31 5.75
CA ALA A 37 -20.49 -3.42 4.87
C ALA A 37 -21.41 -4.42 5.58
N ALA A 38 -21.22 -4.63 6.90
CA ALA A 38 -22.07 -5.48 7.73
C ALA A 38 -23.45 -4.85 8.02
N GLN A 39 -23.52 -3.52 8.20
CA GLN A 39 -24.77 -2.78 8.44
C GLN A 39 -25.65 -2.71 7.19
N LEU A 40 -25.03 -2.61 6.02
CA LEU A 40 -25.76 -2.51 4.76
C LEU A 40 -26.47 -3.81 4.40
N GLY A 41 -26.08 -4.97 4.94
CA GLY A 41 -26.69 -6.27 4.62
C GLY A 41 -26.64 -6.65 3.14
N LEU A 42 -25.88 -5.89 2.35
CA LEU A 42 -25.71 -6.01 0.92
C LEU A 42 -24.31 -6.59 0.67
N SER A 43 -24.21 -7.54 -0.26
CA SER A 43 -22.94 -7.82 -0.90
C SER A 43 -22.52 -6.54 -1.62
N VAL A 44 -21.37 -5.99 -1.21
CA VAL A 44 -20.56 -5.00 -1.93
C VAL A 44 -20.67 -5.26 -3.43
N GLU A 45 -21.04 -4.27 -4.26
CA GLU A 45 -21.04 -4.45 -5.72
C GLU A 45 -19.64 -4.82 -6.27
N ASP A 46 -19.63 -5.41 -7.45
CA ASP A 46 -18.72 -6.44 -7.96
C ASP A 46 -17.28 -5.91 -8.19
N ASN A 47 -16.40 -6.14 -7.22
CA ASN A 47 -14.93 -6.16 -7.34
C ASN A 47 -14.17 -4.82 -7.42
N ALA A 48 -14.67 -3.71 -6.87
CA ALA A 48 -13.84 -2.50 -6.74
C ALA A 48 -12.49 -2.80 -6.06
N GLY A 49 -11.40 -2.23 -6.60
CA GLY A 49 -10.04 -2.49 -6.13
C GLY A 49 -9.84 -2.08 -4.67
N THR A 50 -9.12 -2.88 -3.90
CA THR A 50 -8.84 -2.56 -2.49
C THR A 50 -7.72 -1.53 -2.35
N GLY A 51 -7.58 -0.97 -1.14
CA GLY A 51 -6.30 -0.36 -0.76
C GLY A 51 -5.20 -1.40 -0.71
N SER A 52 -3.97 -0.96 -0.54
CA SER A 52 -2.82 -1.85 -0.33
C SER A 52 -2.24 -1.75 1.07
N GLY A 53 -1.57 -2.79 1.53
CA GLY A 53 -0.88 -2.80 2.81
C GLY A 53 0.19 -1.71 2.94
N GLY A 54 0.36 -1.23 4.17
CA GLY A 54 1.38 -0.25 4.50
C GLY A 54 2.76 -0.87 4.77
N GLY A 55 3.81 -0.07 4.59
CA GLY A 55 5.15 -0.43 5.05
C GLY A 55 5.31 -0.23 6.56
N SER A 56 6.27 -0.94 7.15
CA SER A 56 6.75 -0.67 8.52
C SER A 56 8.17 -0.13 8.45
N PHE A 57 8.49 0.87 9.27
CA PHE A 57 9.77 1.59 9.21
C PHE A 57 10.35 1.77 10.61
N VAL A 58 11.66 1.54 10.74
CA VAL A 58 12.45 1.91 11.90
C VAL A 58 13.60 2.78 11.42
N TYR A 59 13.68 4.02 11.91
CA TYR A 59 14.69 4.98 11.48
C TYR A 59 15.01 5.98 12.59
N THR A 60 16.20 6.58 12.55
CA THR A 60 16.60 7.58 13.55
C THR A 60 15.93 8.93 13.31
N THR A 61 15.99 9.84 14.28
CA THR A 61 15.58 11.24 14.09
C THR A 61 16.44 12.01 13.08
N SER A 62 17.66 11.53 12.80
CA SER A 62 18.51 12.01 11.70
C SER A 62 18.14 11.43 10.33
N ASN A 63 17.05 10.68 10.23
CA ASN A 63 16.54 10.03 9.02
C ASN A 63 17.47 8.95 8.44
N SER A 64 18.26 8.31 9.29
CA SER A 64 18.99 7.10 8.92
C SER A 64 18.04 5.91 9.00
N LEU A 65 17.69 5.33 7.86
CA LEU A 65 16.83 4.15 7.78
C LEU A 65 17.57 2.92 8.30
N LEU A 66 16.96 2.21 9.26
CA LEU A 66 17.50 0.98 9.82
C LEU A 66 16.81 -0.24 9.18
N ILE A 67 15.48 -0.27 9.25
CA ILE A 67 14.63 -1.29 8.65
C ILE A 67 13.46 -0.63 7.93
N ALA A 68 13.16 -1.13 6.73
CA ALA A 68 11.85 -1.00 6.12
C ALA A 68 11.34 -2.41 5.76
N ALA A 69 10.12 -2.75 6.17
CA ALA A 69 9.41 -3.93 5.70
C ALA A 69 8.32 -3.46 4.74
N GLY A 70 8.35 -3.97 3.50
CA GLY A 70 7.35 -3.66 2.47
C GLY A 70 6.00 -4.30 2.76
N GLY A 71 4.92 -3.55 2.52
CA GLY A 71 3.54 -4.03 2.58
C GLY A 71 3.12 -4.74 1.28
N GLY A 72 2.08 -5.56 1.36
CA GLY A 72 1.48 -6.21 0.18
C GLY A 72 0.66 -5.25 -0.69
N GLY A 73 0.48 -5.59 -1.95
CA GLY A 73 -0.43 -4.88 -2.85
C GLY A 73 -1.90 -5.19 -2.57
N GLY A 74 -2.80 -4.35 -3.07
CA GLY A 74 -4.25 -4.58 -2.93
C GLY A 74 -4.77 -5.63 -3.91
N ALA A 75 -5.92 -6.26 -3.62
CA ALA A 75 -6.61 -7.18 -4.52
C ALA A 75 -7.59 -6.46 -5.46
N SER A 76 -7.87 -7.07 -6.60
CA SER A 76 -8.87 -6.62 -7.59
C SER A 76 -9.58 -7.86 -8.18
N GLY A 77 -10.69 -7.67 -8.92
CA GLY A 77 -11.54 -8.76 -9.41
C GLY A 77 -10.76 -9.91 -10.06
N GLY A 78 -10.79 -11.09 -9.42
CA GLY A 78 -10.10 -12.30 -9.90
C GLY A 78 -8.58 -12.36 -9.65
N TYR A 79 -7.97 -11.34 -9.06
CA TYR A 79 -6.52 -11.25 -8.84
C TYR A 79 -6.16 -10.87 -7.40
N ASN A 80 -5.31 -11.68 -6.78
CA ASN A 80 -4.70 -11.35 -5.50
C ASN A 80 -3.65 -10.25 -5.66
N GLY A 81 -3.54 -9.39 -4.65
CA GLY A 81 -2.41 -8.48 -4.50
C GLY A 81 -1.09 -9.25 -4.41
N VAL A 82 -0.01 -8.63 -4.88
CA VAL A 82 1.32 -9.23 -4.83
C VAL A 82 1.96 -8.95 -3.47
N ASP A 83 2.59 -9.95 -2.88
CA ASP A 83 3.28 -9.83 -1.61
C ASP A 83 4.40 -8.79 -1.62
N GLY A 84 4.62 -8.16 -0.46
CA GLY A 84 5.81 -7.36 -0.20
C GLY A 84 7.08 -8.21 -0.29
N GLN A 85 8.16 -7.62 -0.78
CA GLN A 85 9.41 -8.32 -1.09
C GLN A 85 10.46 -8.12 -0.02
N ALA A 86 11.26 -9.15 0.25
CA ALA A 86 12.44 -9.04 1.10
C ALA A 86 13.54 -8.15 0.47
N GLY A 87 13.59 -8.08 -0.86
CA GLY A 87 14.53 -7.23 -1.60
C GLY A 87 14.11 -5.76 -1.66
N THR A 88 15.03 -4.91 -2.09
CA THR A 88 14.84 -3.44 -2.14
C THR A 88 13.92 -2.94 -3.25
N SER A 89 13.53 -3.79 -4.19
CA SER A 89 12.60 -3.43 -5.26
C SER A 89 11.17 -3.80 -4.89
N GLY A 90 10.24 -2.90 -5.18
CA GLY A 90 8.81 -3.24 -5.17
C GLY A 90 8.47 -4.10 -6.38
N THR A 91 7.33 -4.79 -6.32
CA THR A 91 6.84 -5.57 -7.46
C THR A 91 5.93 -4.76 -8.35
N ALA A 92 5.81 -5.22 -9.59
CA ALA A 92 4.78 -4.75 -10.49
C ALA A 92 3.40 -5.23 -10.03
N SER A 93 2.36 -4.52 -10.48
CA SER A 93 0.97 -4.94 -10.34
C SER A 93 0.72 -6.21 -11.18
N ASN A 94 -0.41 -6.88 -10.96
CA ASN A 94 -0.76 -8.11 -11.66
C ASN A 94 -2.25 -8.10 -12.05
N GLY A 95 -2.60 -8.63 -13.21
CA GLY A 95 -3.98 -8.59 -13.68
C GLY A 95 -4.20 -9.17 -15.06
N SER A 96 -5.41 -8.99 -15.58
CA SER A 96 -5.87 -9.65 -16.81
C SER A 96 -5.19 -9.18 -18.09
N ASN A 97 -4.66 -7.95 -18.11
CA ASN A 97 -3.91 -7.42 -19.24
C ASN A 97 -2.49 -7.00 -18.82
N PRO A 98 -1.44 -7.66 -19.34
CA PRO A 98 -0.04 -7.31 -19.05
C PRO A 98 0.35 -5.88 -19.43
N SER A 99 -0.33 -5.28 -20.42
CA SER A 99 -0.04 -3.91 -20.88
C SER A 99 -0.50 -2.84 -19.88
N ASN A 100 -1.34 -3.23 -18.91
CA ASN A 100 -1.92 -2.34 -17.93
C ASN A 100 -1.22 -2.43 -16.56
N VAL A 101 -0.15 -3.21 -16.48
CA VAL A 101 0.64 -3.42 -15.28
C VAL A 101 1.48 -2.18 -14.97
N GLY A 102 1.35 -1.66 -13.75
CA GLY A 102 2.24 -0.63 -13.23
C GLY A 102 3.48 -1.26 -12.61
N THR A 103 4.65 -0.71 -12.90
CA THR A 103 5.91 -1.22 -12.35
C THR A 103 6.16 -0.73 -10.93
N GLY A 104 6.74 -1.59 -10.10
CA GLY A 104 7.23 -1.22 -8.78
C GLY A 104 8.45 -0.29 -8.86
N GLY A 105 8.70 0.41 -7.76
CA GLY A 105 9.87 1.26 -7.60
C GLY A 105 11.13 0.47 -7.26
N SER A 106 12.27 1.14 -7.33
CA SER A 106 13.58 0.61 -6.94
C SER A 106 14.41 1.67 -6.23
N GLY A 107 15.38 1.25 -5.43
CA GLY A 107 16.32 2.18 -4.78
C GLY A 107 15.67 3.20 -3.85
N GLY A 108 14.55 2.85 -3.22
CA GLY A 108 13.84 3.75 -2.31
C GLY A 108 12.72 4.56 -2.99
N ASN A 109 12.54 4.42 -4.31
CA ASN A 109 11.59 5.21 -5.08
C ASN A 109 10.16 4.64 -5.00
N PRO A 110 9.12 5.47 -5.22
CA PRO A 110 7.74 4.99 -5.34
C PRO A 110 7.53 4.12 -6.59
N GLY A 111 6.35 3.49 -6.70
CA GLY A 111 5.91 2.85 -7.93
C GLY A 111 5.88 3.81 -9.12
N THR A 112 6.09 3.30 -10.33
CA THR A 112 6.26 4.12 -11.53
C THR A 112 4.93 4.65 -12.01
N CYS A 113 4.84 5.97 -12.07
CA CYS A 113 3.67 6.67 -12.58
C CYS A 113 3.23 6.26 -13.97
N ASN A 114 1.93 5.99 -14.10
CA ASN A 114 1.22 6.01 -15.36
C ASN A 114 0.25 7.22 -15.36
N SER A 115 0.10 7.87 -16.51
CA SER A 115 -0.86 8.95 -16.74
C SER A 115 -1.94 8.55 -17.75
N ALA A 116 -2.22 7.26 -17.90
CA ALA A 116 -3.22 6.78 -18.85
C ALA A 116 -4.62 7.31 -18.47
N GLY A 117 -5.42 7.70 -19.46
CA GLY A 117 -6.72 8.34 -19.25
C GLY A 117 -7.88 7.38 -18.92
N ALA A 118 -7.68 6.44 -17.99
CA ALA A 118 -8.70 5.47 -17.58
C ALA A 118 -9.38 5.89 -16.26
N SER A 119 -10.65 5.51 -16.05
CA SER A 119 -11.46 5.90 -14.88
C SER A 119 -11.12 5.16 -13.56
N PHE A 120 -10.18 4.21 -13.57
CA PHE A 120 -10.13 3.11 -12.57
C PHE A 120 -8.77 2.90 -11.90
N HIS A 121 -7.82 3.83 -12.00
CA HIS A 121 -6.47 3.64 -11.44
C HIS A 121 -6.46 3.47 -9.93
N GLY A 122 -5.63 2.56 -9.45
CA GLY A 122 -5.22 2.54 -8.06
C GLY A 122 -4.12 3.58 -7.80
N GLY A 123 -3.86 3.79 -6.53
CA GLY A 123 -2.77 4.63 -6.05
C GLY A 123 -1.45 3.88 -6.01
N TRP A 124 -0.37 4.59 -6.31
CA TRP A 124 0.99 4.05 -6.23
C TRP A 124 1.47 3.91 -4.79
N GLY A 125 2.24 2.86 -4.52
CA GLY A 125 2.99 2.74 -3.28
C GLY A 125 4.08 3.80 -3.19
N SER A 126 4.23 4.39 -2.01
CA SER A 126 5.36 5.25 -1.70
C SER A 126 6.62 4.44 -1.36
N GLY A 127 7.77 5.05 -1.61
CA GLY A 127 9.06 4.56 -1.15
C GLY A 127 9.65 5.45 -0.06
N TRP A 128 10.77 5.01 0.49
CA TRP A 128 11.57 5.73 1.47
C TRP A 128 11.93 7.15 1.04
N ASN A 129 12.29 7.30 -0.24
CA ASN A 129 12.78 8.55 -0.81
C ASN A 129 11.67 9.44 -1.39
N GLY A 130 10.42 8.99 -1.43
CA GLY A 130 9.33 9.80 -1.98
C GLY A 130 8.02 9.07 -2.22
N HIS A 131 7.04 9.83 -2.69
CA HIS A 131 5.69 9.34 -3.01
C HIS A 131 5.48 9.33 -4.53
N GLY A 132 4.48 8.58 -5.01
CA GLY A 132 4.12 8.53 -6.43
C GLY A 132 3.59 9.85 -7.00
N CYS A 133 2.98 9.82 -8.19
CA CYS A 133 2.32 10.97 -8.82
C CYS A 133 0.94 11.22 -8.24
N VAL A 134 0.48 12.46 -8.40
CA VAL A 134 -0.88 12.88 -8.01
C VAL A 134 -1.88 12.14 -8.90
N ARG A 135 -2.98 11.67 -8.31
CA ARG A 135 -4.10 11.12 -9.06
C ARG A 135 -4.65 12.12 -10.10
N LEU A 136 -5.03 11.64 -11.27
CA LEU A 136 -5.57 12.47 -12.35
C LEU A 136 -6.99 13.04 -12.07
N GLY A 137 -7.71 12.45 -11.11
CA GLY A 137 -9.09 12.76 -10.82
C GLY A 137 -9.58 12.02 -9.57
N THR A 138 -10.72 12.44 -9.03
CA THR A 138 -11.24 11.90 -7.76
C THR A 138 -11.70 10.46 -7.83
N SER A 139 -11.89 9.90 -9.03
CA SER A 139 -12.24 8.48 -9.24
C SER A 139 -11.04 7.54 -9.04
N HIS A 140 -9.81 8.05 -9.08
CA HIS A 140 -8.63 7.23 -8.86
C HIS A 140 -8.24 7.18 -7.38
N GLY A 141 -7.62 6.07 -7.00
CA GLY A 141 -6.90 5.95 -5.75
C GLY A 141 -5.75 6.96 -5.71
N ASP A 142 -5.57 7.60 -4.56
CA ASP A 142 -4.44 8.48 -4.33
C ASP A 142 -3.19 7.66 -3.95
N ARG A 143 -2.02 8.21 -4.24
CA ARG A 143 -0.73 7.63 -3.84
C ARG A 143 -0.62 7.53 -2.32
N GLY A 144 0.19 6.59 -1.84
CA GLY A 144 0.64 6.59 -0.46
C GLY A 144 1.51 7.82 -0.13
N GLY A 145 1.43 8.27 1.12
CA GLY A 145 2.22 9.37 1.65
C GLY A 145 3.65 8.95 1.98
N SER A 146 4.60 9.83 1.69
CA SER A 146 6.01 9.66 2.06
C SER A 146 6.27 9.94 3.56
N ARG A 147 7.52 9.76 4.00
CA ARG A 147 7.99 10.16 5.34
C ARG A 147 7.59 11.57 5.73
N LEU A 148 7.74 12.54 4.82
CA LEU A 148 7.41 13.96 5.09
C LEU A 148 5.92 14.21 5.27
N GLN A 149 5.09 13.26 4.84
CA GLN A 149 3.63 13.31 4.96
C GLN A 149 3.13 12.40 6.08
N GLY A 150 4.04 11.91 6.95
CA GLY A 150 3.68 11.04 8.07
C GLY A 150 3.26 9.63 7.65
N TRP A 151 3.70 9.17 6.47
CA TRP A 151 3.37 7.85 5.93
C TRP A 151 1.89 7.60 5.73
N VAL A 152 1.05 8.63 5.57
CA VAL A 152 -0.40 8.41 5.42
C VAL A 152 -0.74 7.45 4.27
N GLY A 153 -1.82 6.70 4.42
CA GLY A 153 -2.37 5.89 3.36
C GLY A 153 -3.00 6.72 2.24
N GLY A 154 -2.92 6.22 1.02
CA GLY A 154 -3.59 6.83 -0.13
C GLY A 154 -5.11 6.75 0.00
N LEU A 155 -5.80 7.85 -0.32
CA LEU A 155 -7.26 7.91 -0.32
C LEU A 155 -7.85 7.01 -1.41
N ALA A 156 -9.00 6.40 -1.14
CA ALA A 156 -9.75 5.69 -2.16
C ALA A 156 -10.31 6.63 -3.24
N GLY A 157 -10.61 6.09 -4.41
CA GLY A 157 -11.46 6.74 -5.42
C GLY A 157 -12.84 7.05 -4.85
N LYS A 158 -13.49 8.10 -5.33
CA LYS A 158 -14.72 8.70 -4.74
C LYS A 158 -15.88 7.72 -4.55
N MET A 159 -16.07 6.76 -5.47
CA MET A 159 -17.14 5.76 -5.33
C MET A 159 -16.74 4.58 -4.42
N ASN A 160 -15.46 4.52 -4.03
CA ASN A 160 -14.87 3.53 -3.14
C ASN A 160 -14.46 4.14 -1.77
N SER A 161 -14.91 5.38 -1.47
CA SER A 161 -14.53 6.16 -0.29
C SER A 161 -15.58 6.16 0.84
N GLY A 162 -16.37 5.08 0.98
CA GLY A 162 -17.35 4.87 2.06
C GLY A 162 -16.73 4.37 3.37
N ASN A 163 -17.50 4.17 4.45
CA ASN A 163 -17.00 3.59 5.71
C ASN A 163 -17.41 2.11 5.82
N ASN A 164 -16.48 1.18 6.00
CA ASN A 164 -16.74 -0.25 5.71
C ASN A 164 -16.74 -1.14 6.95
N GLY A 165 -16.70 -0.57 8.15
CA GLY A 165 -16.65 -1.31 9.42
C GLY A 165 -15.29 -1.88 9.78
N GLY A 166 -14.25 -1.57 8.99
CA GLY A 166 -12.85 -1.67 9.39
C GLY A 166 -12.33 -0.34 9.94
N PRO A 167 -11.13 -0.32 10.57
CA PRO A 167 -10.57 0.90 11.15
C PRO A 167 -10.30 2.02 10.12
N ALA A 168 -10.08 1.67 8.85
CA ALA A 168 -9.96 2.62 7.74
C ALA A 168 -11.25 2.64 6.89
N PRO A 169 -11.81 3.84 6.59
CA PRO A 169 -12.96 3.96 5.69
C PRO A 169 -12.53 3.70 4.24
N GLY A 170 -13.25 2.82 3.53
CA GLY A 170 -13.11 2.66 2.08
C GLY A 170 -11.83 1.91 1.70
N ALA A 171 -11.51 1.86 0.42
CA ALA A 171 -10.27 1.24 -0.07
C ALA A 171 -9.01 2.10 0.19
N VAL A 172 -8.85 2.66 1.38
CA VAL A 172 -7.69 3.47 1.76
C VAL A 172 -6.47 2.57 1.96
N GLY A 173 -5.31 2.99 1.46
CA GLY A 173 -4.05 2.27 1.69
C GLY A 173 -3.63 2.27 3.16
N GLY A 174 -2.82 1.29 3.57
CA GLY A 174 -2.06 1.36 4.81
C GLY A 174 -0.92 2.39 4.71
N PHE A 175 -0.10 2.53 5.76
CA PHE A 175 0.96 3.53 5.77
C PHE A 175 1.89 3.49 4.54
N GLY A 176 1.84 4.54 3.72
CA GLY A 176 2.59 4.66 2.48
C GLY A 176 2.10 3.77 1.34
N GLY A 177 1.04 2.99 1.53
CA GLY A 177 0.34 2.25 0.47
C GLY A 177 -0.66 3.13 -0.28
N GLY A 178 -0.93 2.80 -1.54
CA GLY A 178 -1.91 3.50 -2.36
C GLY A 178 -3.37 3.11 -2.05
N GLY A 179 -4.30 4.01 -2.36
CA GLY A 179 -5.74 3.72 -2.29
C GLY A 179 -6.23 2.93 -3.51
N GLY A 180 -7.36 2.27 -3.38
CA GLY A 180 -8.04 1.60 -4.50
C GLY A 180 -8.74 2.59 -5.43
N GLY A 181 -8.78 2.28 -6.73
CA GLY A 181 -9.59 2.98 -7.72
C GLY A 181 -11.09 2.73 -7.52
N SER A 182 -11.93 3.54 -8.17
CA SER A 182 -13.38 3.37 -8.13
C SER A 182 -13.94 2.47 -9.24
N GLU A 183 -15.22 2.11 -9.12
CA GLU A 183 -16.08 1.31 -10.04
C GLU A 183 -15.80 -0.20 -10.08
N ASP A 184 -16.72 -0.93 -10.73
CA ASP A 184 -16.68 -2.37 -11.02
C ASP A 184 -15.28 -2.82 -11.46
N ASN A 185 -14.72 -3.79 -10.74
CA ASN A 185 -13.40 -4.35 -11.00
C ASN A 185 -12.23 -3.32 -10.98
N GLY A 186 -12.36 -2.14 -10.35
CA GLY A 186 -11.30 -1.12 -10.36
C GLY A 186 -9.90 -1.60 -9.95
N ALA A 187 -8.85 -0.92 -10.40
CA ALA A 187 -7.48 -1.27 -10.03
C ALA A 187 -7.21 -0.98 -8.55
N SER A 188 -6.34 -1.77 -7.92
CA SER A 188 -6.00 -1.61 -6.52
C SER A 188 -4.68 -0.88 -6.29
N GLY A 189 -4.47 -0.45 -5.04
CA GLY A 189 -3.28 0.27 -4.63
C GLY A 189 -2.01 -0.59 -4.66
N GLY A 190 -0.85 0.05 -4.84
CA GLY A 190 0.47 -0.57 -4.63
C GLY A 190 0.96 -0.38 -3.19
N GLY A 191 1.56 -1.43 -2.62
CA GLY A 191 2.03 -1.46 -1.23
C GLY A 191 3.14 -0.45 -0.93
N GLY A 192 3.14 0.11 0.27
CA GLY A 192 4.22 0.99 0.75
C GLY A 192 5.46 0.19 1.17
N GLY A 193 6.64 0.83 1.20
CA GLY A 193 7.85 0.15 1.68
C GLY A 193 9.12 0.97 1.51
N TYR A 194 10.26 0.27 1.50
CA TYR A 194 11.51 0.89 1.06
C TYR A 194 11.35 1.42 -0.36
N SER A 195 10.94 0.57 -1.29
CA SER A 195 10.44 1.01 -2.60
C SER A 195 8.94 0.72 -2.69
N GLY A 196 8.20 1.58 -3.37
CA GLY A 196 6.76 1.42 -3.51
C GLY A 196 6.38 0.32 -4.51
N GLY A 197 5.27 -0.36 -4.28
CA GLY A 197 4.65 -1.27 -5.23
C GLY A 197 3.99 -0.54 -6.39
N GLY A 198 3.93 -1.20 -7.55
CA GLY A 198 3.22 -0.71 -8.72
C GLY A 198 1.70 -0.79 -8.56
N SER A 199 0.97 0.11 -9.19
CA SER A 199 -0.50 0.07 -9.22
C SER A 199 -1.02 -0.24 -10.61
N GLY A 200 -2.14 -0.96 -10.68
CA GLY A 200 -2.83 -1.24 -11.91
C GLY A 200 -3.42 0.02 -12.55
N SER A 201 -3.47 0.03 -13.88
CA SER A 201 -3.99 1.18 -14.63
C SER A 201 -5.46 1.05 -15.07
N HIS A 202 -6.05 -0.14 -14.92
CA HIS A 202 -7.34 -0.50 -15.48
C HIS A 202 -8.01 -1.57 -14.62
N LYS A 203 -9.23 -1.95 -15.00
CA LYS A 203 -9.98 -3.00 -14.30
C LYS A 203 -9.20 -4.32 -14.17
N GLU A 204 -9.52 -5.10 -13.14
CA GLU A 204 -8.98 -6.43 -12.85
C GLU A 204 -7.44 -6.40 -12.72
N GLN A 205 -6.93 -5.34 -12.08
CA GLN A 205 -5.51 -5.16 -11.83
C GLN A 205 -5.26 -5.02 -10.33
N ALA A 206 -4.75 -6.09 -9.75
CA ALA A 206 -4.25 -6.12 -8.39
C ALA A 206 -2.89 -5.41 -8.29
N GLY A 207 -2.56 -4.87 -7.13
CA GLY A 207 -1.39 -4.05 -6.89
C GLY A 207 -0.15 -4.87 -6.59
N GLY A 208 1.00 -4.25 -6.84
CA GLY A 208 2.32 -4.75 -6.45
C GLY A 208 2.59 -4.50 -4.97
N GLY A 209 3.40 -5.36 -4.36
CA GLY A 209 3.93 -5.18 -3.01
C GLY A 209 5.16 -4.26 -2.97
N GLY A 210 5.40 -3.63 -1.83
CA GLY A 210 6.57 -2.80 -1.59
C GLY A 210 7.84 -3.62 -1.38
N GLY A 211 8.99 -3.00 -1.65
CA GLY A 211 10.31 -3.55 -1.32
C GLY A 211 10.67 -3.32 0.15
N SER A 212 11.61 -4.10 0.66
CA SER A 212 12.14 -4.00 2.02
C SER A 212 13.61 -3.57 2.04
N TYR A 213 14.11 -3.14 3.18
CA TYR A 213 15.50 -2.72 3.37
C TYR A 213 15.97 -2.98 4.79
N CYS A 214 17.26 -3.28 4.95
CA CYS A 214 17.91 -3.42 6.24
C CYS A 214 19.36 -2.93 6.13
N SER A 215 19.76 -2.01 7.01
CA SER A 215 21.13 -1.47 7.09
C SER A 215 21.99 -2.16 8.14
N GLY A 216 21.41 -3.13 8.86
CA GLY A 216 22.05 -3.81 9.99
C GLY A 216 23.03 -4.89 9.55
N THR A 217 23.58 -5.59 10.52
CA THR A 217 24.30 -6.84 10.29
C THR A 217 23.35 -8.03 10.42
N SER A 218 23.68 -9.13 9.75
CA SER A 218 22.88 -10.36 9.71
C SER A 218 21.41 -10.11 9.35
N CYS A 219 21.16 -9.19 8.42
CA CYS A 219 19.82 -8.88 7.96
C CYS A 219 19.15 -10.10 7.31
N SER A 220 17.89 -10.34 7.66
CA SER A 220 17.09 -11.43 7.11
C SER A 220 15.66 -10.94 6.80
N GLY A 221 15.06 -11.47 5.74
CA GLY A 221 13.73 -11.09 5.31
C GLY A 221 13.08 -12.19 4.49
N VAL A 222 11.76 -12.29 4.58
CA VAL A 222 10.94 -13.26 3.86
C VAL A 222 9.84 -12.51 3.13
N THR A 223 9.59 -12.85 1.88
CA THR A 223 8.47 -12.33 1.08
C THR A 223 7.15 -12.72 1.76
N GLY A 224 6.22 -11.76 1.89
CA GLY A 224 4.90 -12.02 2.48
C GLY A 224 4.94 -12.50 3.95
N GLY A 225 6.05 -12.31 4.66
CA GLY A 225 6.28 -12.93 5.97
C GLY A 225 5.42 -12.43 7.14
N ASN A 226 4.37 -11.64 6.89
CA ASN A 226 3.39 -11.24 7.90
C ASN A 226 2.00 -11.79 7.57
N GLU A 227 1.61 -12.86 8.27
CA GLU A 227 0.29 -13.49 8.14
C GLU A 227 -0.79 -12.76 8.96
N LYS A 228 -0.41 -11.78 9.78
CA LYS A 228 -1.33 -10.98 10.59
C LYS A 228 -1.83 -9.78 9.80
N TYR A 229 -3.03 -9.32 10.15
CA TYR A 229 -3.63 -8.12 9.56
C TYR A 229 -2.76 -6.86 9.76
N ASP A 230 -2.16 -6.71 10.95
CA ASP A 230 -1.28 -5.58 11.25
C ASP A 230 0.18 -6.01 11.32
N GLY A 231 1.07 -5.06 11.01
CA GLY A 231 2.49 -5.18 11.25
C GLY A 231 2.82 -5.20 12.73
N PHE A 232 4.05 -5.58 13.05
CA PHE A 232 4.59 -5.44 14.38
C PHE A 232 6.10 -5.21 14.29
N VAL A 233 6.66 -4.63 15.35
CA VAL A 233 8.10 -4.43 15.51
C VAL A 233 8.50 -5.01 16.87
N VAL A 234 9.51 -5.87 16.87
CA VAL A 234 10.12 -6.41 18.10
C VAL A 234 11.51 -5.83 18.22
N ILE A 235 11.81 -5.25 19.36
CA ILE A 235 13.16 -4.78 19.71
C ILE A 235 13.62 -5.61 20.89
N THR A 236 14.75 -6.30 20.71
CA THR A 236 15.36 -7.13 21.73
C THR A 236 16.77 -6.62 21.96
N ASN A 237 17.15 -6.42 23.22
CA ASN A 237 18.53 -6.13 23.57
C ASN A 237 19.32 -7.43 23.59
N CYS A 238 20.49 -7.42 22.97
CA CYS A 238 21.45 -8.54 22.98
C CYS A 238 22.62 -8.21 23.88
#